data_AF-B0PHH3-F1
#
_entry.id   AF-B0PHH3-F1
#
_cell.length_a   1.000
_cell.length_b   1.000
_cell.length_c   1.000
_cell.angle_alpha   90.00
_cell.angle_beta   90.00
_cell.angle_gamma   90.00
#
_symmetry.space_group_name_H-M   'P 1'
#
loop_
_entity.id
_entity.type
_entity.pdbx_description
1 polymer ?
#
loop_
_entity_poly.entity_id
_entity_poly.type
_entity_poly.pdbx_seq_one_letter_code
_entity_poly.pdbx_strand_id
1 'polypeptide(L)'
;MTLIIFKYIINIIKEGVEMAIEIMPEWLANLDHEDLVFIKKFLLASGSLKEIAKQYGVTYPTVRLRLDKLIQKIKISEDAENEPYIALIKRLAVNDKLDFDTAKILIHEYKKIPKE
;
A
#
# COMPACT_ATOMS: atom_id res chain seq x y z
N MET A 1 -10.13 45.03 1.59
CA MET A 1 -10.47 43.98 2.59
C MET A 1 -10.66 42.62 1.92
N THR A 2 -9.81 42.20 0.96
CA THR A 2 -10.27 41.13 0.04
C THR A 2 -9.21 40.14 -0.45
N LEU A 3 -7.93 40.32 -0.10
CA LEU A 3 -6.89 39.33 -0.44
C LEU A 3 -6.15 38.81 0.79
N ILE A 4 -5.91 39.66 1.80
CA ILE A 4 -5.21 39.27 3.03
C ILE A 4 -6.04 38.28 3.84
N ILE A 5 -7.33 38.59 4.06
CA ILE A 5 -8.25 37.71 4.80
C ILE A 5 -8.46 36.38 4.05
N PHE A 6 -8.57 36.44 2.72
CA PHE A 6 -8.72 35.24 1.89
C PHE A 6 -7.47 34.35 1.95
N LYS A 7 -6.28 34.96 1.87
CA LYS A 7 -5.00 34.25 1.99
C LYS A 7 -4.80 33.67 3.38
N TYR A 8 -5.27 34.35 4.42
CA TYR A 8 -5.24 33.88 5.81
C TYR A 8 -6.19 32.68 6.01
N ILE A 9 -7.41 32.72 5.46
CA ILE A 9 -8.34 31.59 5.47
C ILE A 9 -7.76 30.39 4.69
N ILE A 10 -7.18 30.63 3.51
CA ILE A 10 -6.49 29.57 2.75
C ILE A 10 -5.33 28.98 3.55
N ASN A 11 -4.57 29.79 4.29
CA ASN A 11 -3.46 29.30 5.11
C ASN A 11 -3.94 28.47 6.30
N ILE A 12 -5.01 28.89 6.98
CA ILE A 12 -5.64 28.11 8.06
C ILE A 12 -6.23 26.80 7.54
N ILE A 13 -6.84 26.81 6.35
CA ILE A 13 -7.34 25.57 5.71
C ILE A 13 -6.15 24.68 5.32
N LYS A 14 -5.04 25.23 4.82
CA LYS A 14 -3.84 24.45 4.51
C LYS A 14 -3.20 23.84 5.76
N GLU A 15 -3.04 24.62 6.83
CA GLU A 15 -2.50 24.13 8.11
C GLU A 15 -3.45 23.12 8.78
N GLY A 16 -4.77 23.31 8.66
CA GLY A 16 -5.78 22.34 9.11
C GLY A 16 -5.79 21.05 8.28
N VAL A 17 -5.53 21.13 6.97
CA VAL A 17 -5.34 19.98 6.08
C VAL A 17 -4.01 19.28 6.36
N GLU A 18 -2.94 20.03 6.66
CA GLU A 18 -1.64 19.47 7.06
C GLU A 18 -1.72 18.73 8.41
N MET A 19 -2.54 19.19 9.36
CA MET A 19 -2.83 18.46 10.60
C MET A 19 -3.74 17.24 10.41
N ALA A 20 -4.64 17.26 9.42
CA ALA A 20 -5.53 16.14 9.10
C ALA A 20 -4.85 15.05 8.25
N ILE A 21 -3.71 15.35 7.62
CA ILE A 21 -2.77 14.34 7.12
C ILE A 21 -1.95 13.86 8.32
N GLU A 22 -2.66 13.24 9.25
CA GLU A 22 -2.09 12.32 10.21
C GLU A 22 -1.39 11.24 9.36
N ILE A 23 -0.06 11.33 9.32
CA ILE A 23 0.92 10.52 8.57
C ILE A 23 0.30 9.22 8.05
N MET A 24 -0.21 9.24 6.81
CA MET A 24 -0.78 8.04 6.22
C MET A 24 0.39 7.08 5.98
N PRO A 25 0.43 5.91 6.65
CA PRO A 25 1.59 5.04 6.59
C PRO A 25 1.81 4.54 5.16
N GLU A 26 3.06 4.43 4.73
CA GLU A 26 3.41 4.16 3.33
C GLU A 26 2.78 2.86 2.81
N TRP A 27 2.64 1.85 3.68
CA TRP A 27 1.96 0.60 3.34
C TRP A 27 0.49 0.80 2.96
N LEU A 28 -0.19 1.79 3.53
CA LEU A 28 -1.59 2.10 3.23
C LEU A 28 -1.71 2.92 1.94
N ALA A 29 -0.73 3.80 1.67
CA ALA A 29 -0.68 4.60 0.46
C ALA A 29 -0.46 3.76 -0.82
N ASN A 30 0.17 2.59 -0.69
CA ASN A 30 0.44 1.65 -1.79
C ASN A 30 -0.71 0.66 -2.06
N LEU A 31 -1.86 0.79 -1.37
CA LEU A 31 -3.02 -0.07 -1.58
C LEU A 31 -4.04 0.57 -2.52
N ASP A 32 -4.58 -0.24 -3.42
CA ASP A 32 -5.59 0.20 -4.37
C ASP A 32 -6.95 0.35 -3.65
N HIS A 33 -7.90 1.08 -4.24
CA HIS A 33 -9.24 1.24 -3.65
C HIS A 33 -9.90 -0.12 -3.35
N GLU A 34 -9.72 -1.10 -4.22
CA GLU A 34 -10.24 -2.46 -4.00
C GLU A 34 -9.65 -3.16 -2.78
N ASP A 35 -8.36 -2.93 -2.52
CA ASP A 35 -7.66 -3.49 -1.37
C ASP A 35 -8.19 -2.86 -0.07
N LEU A 36 -8.40 -1.54 -0.07
CA LEU A 36 -8.99 -0.82 1.06
C LEU A 36 -10.42 -1.28 1.36
N VAL A 37 -11.25 -1.48 0.32
CA VAL A 37 -12.61 -2.02 0.49
C VAL A 37 -12.58 -3.44 1.04
N PHE A 38 -11.65 -4.26 0.57
CA PHE A 38 -11.48 -5.62 1.07
C PHE A 38 -11.10 -5.61 2.55
N ILE A 39 -10.10 -4.82 2.95
CA ILE A 39 -9.68 -4.68 4.35
C ILE A 39 -10.84 -4.23 5.22
N LYS A 40 -11.58 -3.18 4.81
CA LYS A 40 -12.74 -2.69 5.54
C LYS A 40 -13.77 -3.79 5.79
N LYS A 41 -14.15 -4.53 4.73
CA LYS A 41 -15.11 -5.63 4.87
C LYS A 41 -14.56 -6.75 5.74
N PHE A 42 -13.29 -7.12 5.57
CA PHE A 42 -12.62 -8.15 6.36
C PHE A 42 -12.63 -7.82 7.86
N LEU A 43 -12.33 -6.57 8.23
CA LEU A 43 -12.40 -6.09 9.61
C LEU A 43 -13.83 -6.11 10.17
N LEU A 44 -14.81 -5.67 9.38
CA LEU A 44 -16.23 -5.75 9.77
C LEU A 44 -16.72 -7.19 9.95
N ALA A 45 -16.08 -8.15 9.28
CA ALA A 45 -16.31 -9.58 9.45
C ALA A 45 -15.42 -10.22 10.54
N SER A 46 -14.80 -9.42 11.41
CA SER A 46 -13.89 -9.86 12.47
C SER A 46 -12.73 -10.74 11.96
N GLY A 47 -12.27 -10.50 10.74
CA GLY A 47 -11.23 -11.27 10.08
C GLY A 47 -11.65 -12.67 9.60
N SER A 48 -12.95 -12.96 9.55
CA SER A 48 -13.47 -14.26 9.11
C SER A 48 -13.42 -14.40 7.59
N LEU A 49 -12.43 -15.16 7.10
CA LEU A 49 -12.35 -15.54 5.68
C LEU A 49 -13.60 -16.29 5.18
N LYS A 50 -14.25 -17.08 6.04
CA LYS A 50 -15.50 -17.79 5.69
C LYS A 50 -16.67 -16.83 5.48
N GLU A 51 -16.80 -15.84 6.37
CA GLU A 51 -17.88 -14.85 6.27
C GLU A 51 -17.69 -13.95 5.04
N ILE A 52 -16.45 -13.56 4.76
CA ILE A 52 -16.11 -12.81 3.55
C ILE A 52 -16.40 -13.63 2.29
N ALA A 53 -16.05 -14.91 2.27
CA ALA A 53 -16.38 -15.79 1.14
C ALA A 53 -17.89 -15.81 0.85
N LYS A 54 -18.72 -15.87 1.90
CA LYS A 54 -20.18 -15.77 1.79
C LYS A 54 -20.63 -14.41 1.26
N GLN A 55 -20.09 -13.31 1.77
CA GLN A 55 -20.47 -11.96 1.31
C GLN A 55 -20.11 -11.68 -0.15
N TYR A 56 -18.97 -12.21 -0.61
CA TYR A 56 -18.53 -12.06 -2.00
C TYR A 56 -19.11 -13.12 -2.95
N GLY A 57 -19.81 -14.14 -2.42
CA GLY A 57 -20.36 -15.24 -3.23
C GLY A 57 -19.28 -16.12 -3.87
N VAL A 58 -18.11 -16.24 -3.23
CA VAL A 58 -16.97 -17.01 -3.74
C VAL A 58 -16.53 -18.07 -2.73
N THR A 59 -15.59 -18.93 -3.12
CA THR A 59 -15.09 -19.98 -2.23
C THR A 59 -14.08 -19.44 -1.21
N TYR A 60 -13.96 -20.12 -0.07
CA TYR A 60 -12.95 -19.81 0.95
C TYR A 60 -11.52 -19.75 0.37
N PRO A 61 -11.05 -20.71 -0.46
CA PRO A 61 -9.75 -20.62 -1.12
C PRO A 61 -9.56 -19.34 -1.95
N THR A 62 -10.60 -18.86 -2.65
CA THR A 62 -10.54 -17.63 -3.45
C THR A 62 -10.26 -16.40 -2.58
N VAL A 63 -10.97 -16.27 -1.45
CA VAL A 63 -10.76 -15.15 -0.52
C VAL A 63 -9.40 -15.25 0.15
N ARG A 64 -8.98 -16.45 0.53
CA ARG A 64 -7.66 -16.68 1.13
C ARG A 64 -6.55 -16.20 0.20
N LEU A 65 -6.61 -16.56 -1.09
CA LEU A 65 -5.65 -16.09 -2.09
C LEU A 65 -5.62 -14.55 -2.20
N ARG A 66 -6.79 -13.90 -2.13
CA ARG A 66 -6.88 -12.43 -2.12
C ARG A 66 -6.23 -11.82 -0.88
N LEU A 67 -6.49 -12.38 0.30
CA LEU A 67 -5.86 -11.95 1.55
C LEU A 67 -4.32 -12.13 1.49
N ASP A 68 -3.85 -13.28 1.00
CA ASP A 68 -2.42 -13.58 0.90
C ASP A 68 -1.70 -12.56 -0.02
N LYS A 69 -2.30 -12.20 -1.16
CA LYS A 69 -1.78 -11.15 -2.05
C LYS A 69 -1.72 -9.78 -1.37
N LEU A 70 -2.76 -9.41 -0.62
CA LEU A 70 -2.80 -8.16 0.12
C LEU A 70 -1.71 -8.09 1.21
N ILE A 71 -1.53 -9.18 1.96
CA ILE A 71 -0.43 -9.31 2.95
C ILE A 71 0.94 -9.15 2.27
N GLN A 72 1.13 -9.75 1.09
CA GLN A 72 2.38 -9.59 0.32
C GLN A 72 2.63 -8.14 -0.09
N LYS A 73 1.62 -7.43 -0.60
CA LYS A 73 1.73 -5.99 -0.95
C LYS A 73 2.16 -5.14 0.25
N ILE A 74 1.56 -5.38 1.42
CA ILE A 74 1.88 -4.67 2.66
C ILE A 74 3.34 -4.91 3.06
N LYS A 75 3.77 -6.18 3.12
CA LYS A 75 5.16 -6.53 3.47
C LYS A 75 6.20 -5.91 2.53
N ILE A 76 5.91 -5.87 1.24
CA ILE A 76 6.79 -5.23 0.25
C ILE A 76 6.92 -3.73 0.50
N SER A 77 5.83 -3.09 0.93
CA SER A 77 5.80 -1.66 1.24
C SER A 77 6.55 -1.35 2.54
N GLU A 78 6.43 -2.20 3.56
CA GLU A 78 7.17 -2.04 4.82
C GLU A 78 8.67 -2.33 4.66
N ASP A 79 9.05 -3.29 3.80
CA ASP A 79 10.45 -3.54 3.45
C ASP A 79 11.11 -2.34 2.73
N ALA A 80 10.32 -1.40 2.19
CA ALA A 80 10.82 -0.30 1.39
C ALA A 80 11.62 0.73 2.17
N GLU A 81 11.40 0.83 3.49
CA GLU A 81 12.12 1.75 4.36
C GLU A 81 13.61 1.39 4.52
N ASN A 82 14.01 0.14 4.26
CA ASN A 82 15.40 -0.31 4.45
C ASN A 82 16.25 -0.30 3.18
N GLU A 83 15.65 -0.46 1.99
CA GLU A 83 16.37 -0.52 0.70
C GLU A 83 15.53 0.06 -0.46
N PRO A 84 15.55 1.39 -0.68
CA PRO A 84 14.67 2.09 -1.63
C PRO A 84 14.73 1.55 -3.06
N TYR A 85 15.91 1.11 -3.50
CA TYR A 85 16.12 0.52 -4.83
C TYR A 85 15.45 -0.85 -4.98
N ILE A 86 15.54 -1.71 -3.96
CA ILE A 86 14.87 -3.02 -3.96
C ILE A 86 13.35 -2.84 -3.94
N ALA A 87 12.86 -1.84 -3.21
CA ALA A 87 11.44 -1.52 -3.15
C ALA A 87 10.87 -1.09 -4.51
N LEU A 88 11.61 -0.28 -5.26
CA LEU A 88 11.24 0.10 -6.62
C LEU A 88 11.12 -1.13 -7.52
N ILE A 89 12.11 -2.03 -7.49
CA ILE A 89 12.10 -3.26 -8.30
C ILE A 89 10.89 -4.14 -7.93
N LYS A 90 10.62 -4.34 -6.64
CA LYS A 90 9.44 -5.11 -6.17
C LYS A 90 8.13 -4.47 -6.65
N ARG A 91 7.97 -3.14 -6.58
CA ARG A 91 6.79 -2.42 -7.09
C ARG A 91 6.61 -2.59 -8.60
N LEU A 92 7.69 -2.53 -9.38
CA LEU A 92 7.62 -2.74 -10.82
C LEU A 92 7.18 -4.16 -11.18
N ALA A 93 7.63 -5.17 -10.42
CA ALA A 93 7.21 -6.55 -10.61
C ALA A 93 5.74 -6.79 -10.27
N VAL A 94 5.25 -6.21 -9.17
CA VAL A 94 3.84 -6.33 -8.75
C VAL A 94 2.88 -5.67 -9.74
N ASN A 95 3.31 -4.57 -10.38
CA ASN A 95 2.51 -3.82 -11.35
C ASN A 95 2.64 -4.33 -12.81
N ASP A 96 3.15 -5.56 -13.01
CA ASP A 96 3.39 -6.18 -14.32
C ASP A 96 4.25 -5.31 -15.28
N LYS A 97 5.05 -4.38 -14.73
CA LYS A 97 6.00 -3.55 -15.49
C LYS A 97 7.37 -4.22 -15.66
N LEU A 98 7.62 -5.26 -14.87
CA LEU A 98 8.85 -6.02 -14.84
C LEU A 98 8.53 -7.50 -14.59
N ASP A 99 9.19 -8.39 -15.31
CA ASP A 99 9.08 -9.84 -15.06
C ASP A 99 9.65 -10.21 -13.68
N PHE A 100 9.01 -11.18 -13.02
CA PHE A 100 9.39 -11.65 -11.69
C PHE A 100 10.81 -12.25 -11.65
N ASP A 101 11.25 -12.95 -12.69
CA ASP A 101 12.58 -13.57 -12.70
C ASP A 101 13.69 -12.52 -12.91
N THR A 102 13.44 -11.52 -13.74
CA THR A 102 14.29 -10.34 -13.92
C THR A 102 14.38 -9.54 -12.62
N ALA A 103 13.26 -9.34 -11.93
CA ALA A 103 13.24 -8.67 -10.63
C ALA A 103 14.13 -9.38 -9.60
N LYS A 104 14.11 -10.72 -9.56
CA LYS A 104 15.01 -11.50 -8.67
C LYS A 104 16.49 -11.29 -9.00
N ILE A 105 16.86 -11.29 -10.28
CA ILE A 105 18.24 -11.08 -10.72
C ILE A 105 18.74 -9.69 -10.28
N LEU A 106 17.94 -8.65 -10.53
CA LEU A 106 18.30 -7.27 -10.16
C LEU A 106 18.49 -7.10 -8.64
N ILE A 107 17.60 -7.68 -7.85
CA ILE A 107 17.69 -7.67 -6.38
C ILE A 107 18.93 -8.44 -5.90
N HIS A 108 19.23 -9.60 -6.51
CA HIS A 108 20.38 -10.42 -6.17
C HIS A 108 21.71 -9.70 -6.42
N GLU A 109 21.86 -9.10 -7.60
CA GLU A 109 23.09 -8.36 -7.93
C GLU A 109 23.27 -7.12 -7.07
N TYR A 110 22.20 -6.37 -6.78
CA TYR A 110 22.28 -5.20 -5.91
C TYR A 110 22.74 -5.56 -4.49
N LYS A 111 22.31 -6.70 -3.95
CA LYS A 111 22.70 -7.17 -2.60
C LYS A 111 24.17 -7.63 -2.50
N LYS A 112 24.83 -7.92 -3.62
CA LYS A 112 26.27 -8.24 -3.64
C LYS A 112 27.15 -7.01 -3.54
N ILE A 113 26.61 -5.82 -3.83
CA ILE A 113 27.35 -4.58 -3.74
C ILE A 113 27.53 -4.28 -2.24
N PRO A 114 28.78 -4.17 -1.74
CA PRO A 114 29.03 -3.82 -0.36
C PRO A 114 28.47 -2.42 -0.08
N LYS A 115 27.72 -2.28 1.01
CA LYS A 115 27.26 -0.97 1.50
C LYS A 115 28.47 -0.25 2.11
N GLU A 116 28.79 0.93 1.59
CA GLU A 116 29.78 1.84 2.18
C GLU A 116 29.34 2.34 3.57
#